data_AF-A0A2D5MVS3-F1
#
_entry.id   AF-A0A2D5MVS3-F1
#
_cell.length_a   1.000
_cell.length_b   1.000
_cell.length_c   1.000
_cell.angle_alpha   90.00
_cell.angle_beta   90.00
_cell.angle_gamma   90.00
#
_symmetry.space_group_name_H-M   'P 1'
#
loop_
_entity.id
_entity.type
_entity.pdbx_description
1 polymer ?
#
loop_
_entity_poly.entity_id
_entity_poly.type
_entity_poly.pdbx_seq_one_letter_code
_entity_poly.pdbx_strand_id
1 'polypeptide(L)'
;MGRRRANQLRLAEISFSQSVQNRFTSIVMNRPKTWLVVKSRNSEDVARSIGLLDLQTCSSACGLSEADPDQIFVSPPVNGWVVVFGEGLPDPDTDIDECFKFLVNMSDRLGHLQYFHGNQALGHHAWVKLIERQVVRAYAWVGETAWNQGSITIAEKKSGMRAFDYFEEDSDSYINWETVRRNVEQLPLLASIWSIDPVVLLDVSIRVKPGWIGRLSVKRTKKN
;
A
#
# COMPACT_ATOMS: atom_id res chain seq x y z
N MET A 1 -0.48 -34.05 -40.35
CA MET A 1 -0.23 -33.83 -38.90
C MET A 1 -0.15 -32.36 -38.46
N GLY A 2 -0.24 -31.34 -39.35
CA GLY A 2 0.01 -29.93 -38.97
C GLY A 2 -1.13 -29.14 -38.29
N ARG A 3 -2.40 -29.39 -38.65
CA ARG A 3 -3.53 -28.57 -38.16
C ARG A 3 -3.89 -28.77 -36.68
N ARG A 4 -3.79 -30.00 -36.16
CA ARG A 4 -4.12 -30.29 -34.75
C ARG A 4 -3.10 -29.69 -33.77
N ARG A 5 -1.82 -29.72 -34.13
CA ARG A 5 -0.73 -29.17 -33.29
C ARG A 5 -0.75 -27.64 -33.25
N ALA A 6 -1.08 -26.99 -34.38
CA ALA A 6 -1.27 -25.54 -34.44
C ALA A 6 -2.47 -25.06 -33.60
N ASN A 7 -3.59 -25.79 -33.63
CA ASN A 7 -4.75 -25.46 -32.79
C ASN A 7 -4.47 -25.65 -31.29
N GLN A 8 -3.69 -26.67 -30.90
CA GLN A 8 -3.29 -26.85 -29.50
C GLN A 8 -2.36 -25.75 -28.99
N LEU A 9 -1.40 -25.30 -29.81
CA LEU A 9 -0.51 -24.19 -29.44
C LEU A 9 -1.28 -22.88 -29.31
N ARG A 10 -2.22 -22.60 -30.23
CA ARG A 10 -3.07 -21.40 -30.17
C ARG A 10 -4.00 -21.41 -28.94
N LEU A 11 -4.57 -22.56 -28.57
CA LEU A 11 -5.37 -22.70 -27.36
C LEU A 11 -4.53 -22.57 -26.08
N ALA A 12 -3.27 -23.05 -26.09
CA ALA A 12 -2.34 -22.87 -25.00
C ALA A 12 -1.91 -21.40 -24.84
N GLU A 13 -1.66 -20.68 -25.94
CA GLU A 13 -1.36 -19.24 -25.93
C GLU A 13 -2.55 -18.41 -25.44
N ILE A 14 -3.78 -18.76 -25.85
CA ILE A 14 -5.01 -18.11 -25.36
C ILE A 14 -5.19 -18.39 -23.88
N SER A 15 -5.03 -19.64 -23.44
CA SER A 15 -5.13 -20.02 -22.02
C SER A 15 -4.05 -19.36 -21.16
N PHE A 16 -2.82 -19.25 -21.67
CA PHE A 16 -1.73 -18.55 -21.00
C PHE A 16 -2.01 -17.05 -20.92
N SER A 17 -2.42 -16.42 -22.03
CA SER A 17 -2.76 -15.00 -22.06
C SER A 17 -3.95 -14.68 -21.15
N GLN A 18 -4.95 -15.57 -21.08
CA GLN A 18 -6.11 -15.42 -20.21
C GLN A 18 -5.76 -15.71 -18.74
N SER A 19 -4.83 -16.62 -18.45
CA SER A 19 -4.27 -16.84 -17.10
C SER A 19 -3.43 -15.66 -16.62
N VAL A 20 -2.64 -15.06 -17.51
CA VAL A 20 -1.86 -13.85 -17.25
C VAL A 20 -2.82 -12.68 -17.04
N GLN A 21 -3.78 -12.46 -17.94
CA GLN A 21 -4.78 -11.40 -17.81
C GLN A 21 -5.62 -11.55 -16.53
N ASN A 22 -6.07 -12.77 -16.19
CA ASN A 22 -6.82 -13.03 -14.95
C ASN A 22 -5.96 -12.85 -13.69
N ARG A 23 -4.65 -13.16 -13.75
CA ARG A 23 -3.71 -12.83 -12.67
C ARG A 23 -3.54 -11.32 -12.55
N PHE A 24 -3.36 -10.61 -13.66
CA PHE A 24 -3.24 -9.15 -13.66
C PHE A 24 -4.52 -8.46 -13.16
N THR A 25 -5.72 -8.91 -13.56
CA THR A 25 -6.99 -8.33 -13.08
C THR A 25 -7.26 -8.68 -11.62
N SER A 26 -6.93 -9.89 -11.16
CA SER A 26 -7.00 -10.28 -9.75
C SER A 26 -6.00 -9.49 -8.88
N ILE A 27 -4.79 -9.22 -9.38
CA ILE A 27 -3.77 -8.40 -8.70
C ILE A 27 -4.16 -6.92 -8.66
N VAL A 28 -4.99 -6.43 -9.60
CA VAL A 28 -5.49 -5.05 -9.58
C VAL A 28 -6.69 -4.89 -8.65
N MET A 29 -7.59 -5.89 -8.57
CA MET A 29 -8.78 -5.82 -7.72
C MET A 29 -8.53 -6.15 -6.23
N ASN A 30 -7.43 -6.81 -5.88
CA ASN A 30 -7.16 -7.25 -4.50
C ASN A 30 -6.03 -6.46 -3.81
N ARG A 31 -5.74 -5.22 -4.27
CA ARG A 31 -4.69 -4.39 -3.67
C ARG A 31 -5.20 -3.76 -2.38
N PRO A 32 -4.40 -3.76 -1.29
CA PRO A 32 -4.78 -2.99 -0.11
C PRO A 32 -4.84 -1.50 -0.45
N LYS A 33 -5.94 -0.83 -0.06
CA LYS A 33 -6.09 0.63 -0.21
C LYS A 33 -4.97 1.38 0.52
N THR A 34 -4.66 0.94 1.73
CA THR A 34 -3.66 1.55 2.62
C THR A 34 -2.70 0.48 3.14
N TRP A 35 -1.40 0.77 3.09
CA TRP A 35 -0.39 -0.08 3.71
C TRP A 35 0.80 0.70 4.26
N LEU A 36 1.47 0.08 5.22
CA LEU A 36 2.66 0.56 5.90
C LEU A 36 3.79 -0.44 5.68
N VAL A 37 5.01 0.05 5.53
CA VAL A 37 6.21 -0.77 5.43
C VAL A 37 7.22 -0.29 6.47
N VAL A 38 7.65 -1.21 7.33
CA VAL A 38 8.57 -0.95 8.43
C VAL A 38 9.86 -1.73 8.21
N LYS A 39 11.01 -1.08 8.35
CA LYS A 39 12.30 -1.78 8.33
C LYS A 39 12.49 -2.54 9.64
N SER A 40 12.12 -3.81 9.68
CA SER A 40 12.22 -4.64 10.88
C SER A 40 12.43 -6.12 10.52
N ARG A 41 13.05 -6.85 11.46
CA ARG A 41 13.13 -8.32 11.44
C ARG A 41 12.21 -8.98 12.47
N ASN A 42 11.47 -8.18 13.24
CA ASN A 42 10.55 -8.66 14.26
C ASN A 42 9.13 -8.14 13.94
N SER A 43 8.30 -9.00 13.36
CA SER A 43 6.93 -8.65 12.99
C SER A 43 6.00 -8.52 14.21
N GLU A 44 6.30 -9.23 15.31
CA GLU A 44 5.51 -9.12 16.54
C GLU A 44 5.70 -7.76 17.20
N ASP A 45 6.93 -7.27 17.24
CA ASP A 45 7.24 -5.93 17.77
C ASP A 45 6.58 -4.82 16.95
N VAL A 46 6.53 -4.98 15.63
CA VAL A 46 5.77 -4.09 14.74
C VAL A 46 4.29 -4.12 15.09
N ALA A 47 3.70 -5.30 15.23
CA ALA A 47 2.29 -5.47 15.57
C ALA A 47 1.93 -4.83 16.93
N ARG A 48 2.76 -5.05 17.95
CA ARG A 48 2.61 -4.43 19.29
C ARG A 48 2.81 -2.92 19.26
N SER A 49 3.77 -2.42 18.49
CA SER A 49 4.06 -0.98 18.38
C SER A 49 2.92 -0.19 17.73
N ILE A 50 2.21 -0.81 16.79
CA ILE A 50 0.98 -0.28 16.18
C ILE A 50 -0.18 -0.25 17.19
N GLY A 51 -0.10 -1.05 18.25
CA GLY A 51 -1.15 -1.16 19.25
C GLY A 51 -2.25 -2.16 18.87
N LEU A 52 -1.89 -3.20 18.11
CA LEU A 52 -2.82 -4.27 17.79
C LEU A 52 -3.15 -5.11 19.03
N LEU A 53 -4.43 -5.34 19.22
CA LEU A 53 -5.00 -6.24 20.23
C LEU A 53 -5.32 -7.59 19.61
N ASP A 54 -5.52 -8.60 20.46
CA ASP A 54 -5.93 -9.96 20.08
C ASP A 54 -5.03 -10.59 19.00
N LEU A 55 -3.71 -10.46 19.17
CA LEU A 55 -2.73 -10.96 18.21
C LEU A 55 -2.84 -12.48 18.04
N GLN A 56 -3.10 -12.90 16.81
CA GLN A 56 -3.13 -14.29 16.39
C GLN A 56 -2.15 -14.52 15.24
N THR A 57 -1.52 -15.69 15.22
CA THR A 57 -0.66 -16.06 14.08
C THR A 57 -1.54 -16.43 12.88
N CYS A 58 -1.15 -15.96 11.69
CA CYS A 58 -1.88 -16.24 10.46
C CYS A 58 -0.91 -16.69 9.37
N SER A 59 -1.21 -17.81 8.71
CA SER A 59 -0.36 -18.39 7.66
C SER A 59 -0.47 -17.67 6.33
N SER A 60 -1.52 -16.87 6.10
CA SER A 60 -1.69 -16.13 4.86
C SER A 60 -2.42 -14.81 5.07
N ALA A 61 -2.07 -13.81 4.26
CA ALA A 61 -2.84 -12.58 4.13
C ALA A 61 -4.26 -12.81 3.57
N CYS A 62 -4.51 -13.99 2.99
CA CYS A 62 -5.72 -14.34 2.23
C CYS A 62 -6.99 -14.50 3.10
N GLY A 63 -6.96 -14.03 4.34
CA GLY A 63 -8.06 -14.10 5.31
C GLY A 63 -8.52 -12.74 5.84
N LEU A 64 -7.98 -11.62 5.34
CA LEU A 64 -8.61 -10.31 5.57
C LEU A 64 -9.93 -10.31 4.83
N SER A 65 -11.00 -10.52 5.57
CA SER A 65 -12.35 -10.45 5.05
C SER A 65 -12.78 -8.99 4.99
N GLU A 66 -13.46 -8.59 3.91
CA GLU A 66 -14.24 -7.34 3.85
C GLU A 66 -15.25 -7.21 5.01
N ALA A 67 -15.52 -8.30 5.75
CA ALA A 67 -16.43 -8.32 6.89
C ALA A 67 -15.86 -7.70 8.19
N ASP A 68 -14.55 -7.46 8.29
CA ASP A 68 -13.93 -6.93 9.53
C ASP A 68 -12.92 -5.81 9.23
N PRO A 69 -13.40 -4.56 9.05
CA PRO A 69 -12.56 -3.43 8.64
C PRO A 69 -11.50 -3.04 9.69
N ASP A 70 -11.72 -3.44 10.95
CA ASP A 70 -10.79 -3.19 12.07
C ASP A 70 -9.61 -4.16 12.09
N GLN A 71 -9.63 -5.19 11.24
CA GLN A 71 -8.60 -6.21 11.18
C GLN A 71 -7.38 -5.72 10.41
N ILE A 72 -6.21 -5.84 11.03
CA ILE A 72 -4.92 -5.50 10.45
C ILE A 72 -4.07 -6.76 10.37
N PHE A 73 -3.47 -6.96 9.20
CA PHE A 73 -2.46 -7.98 8.98
C PHE A 73 -1.05 -7.39 9.06
N VAL A 74 -0.14 -8.10 9.70
CA VAL A 74 1.29 -7.79 9.78
C VAL A 74 2.06 -8.96 9.19
N SER A 75 2.78 -8.71 8.11
CA SER A 75 3.52 -9.75 7.41
C SER A 75 4.70 -10.25 8.23
N PRO A 76 5.15 -11.49 8.01
CA PRO A 76 6.52 -11.88 8.37
C PRO A 76 7.53 -10.94 7.67
N PRO A 77 8.77 -10.82 8.21
CA PRO A 77 9.81 -10.04 7.56
C PRO A 77 10.21 -10.63 6.20
N VAL A 78 10.16 -9.81 5.15
CA VAL A 78 10.62 -10.12 3.79
C VAL A 78 11.74 -9.14 3.45
N ASN A 79 12.95 -9.65 3.19
CA ASN A 79 14.14 -8.83 2.90
C ASN A 79 14.42 -7.75 3.96
N GLY A 80 14.09 -8.02 5.23
CA GLY A 80 14.26 -7.08 6.34
C GLY A 80 13.18 -5.99 6.43
N TRP A 81 12.06 -6.17 5.75
CA TRP A 81 10.88 -5.31 5.80
C TRP A 81 9.66 -6.08 6.29
N VAL A 82 8.85 -5.46 7.14
CA VAL A 82 7.55 -5.94 7.58
C VAL A 82 6.51 -5.03 6.94
N VAL A 83 5.49 -5.62 6.32
CA VAL A 83 4.40 -4.88 5.69
C VAL A 83 3.15 -5.05 6.53
N VAL A 84 2.39 -3.97 6.68
CA VAL A 84 1.15 -3.93 7.44
C VAL A 84 0.06 -3.38 6.52
N PHE A 85 -1.08 -4.06 6.44
CA PHE A 85 -2.22 -3.58 5.66
C PHE A 85 -3.54 -3.94 6.33
N GLY A 86 -4.54 -3.10 6.09
CA GLY A 86 -5.88 -3.17 6.68
C GLY A 86 -6.58 -1.81 6.57
N GLU A 87 -7.91 -1.80 6.58
CA GLU A 87 -8.69 -0.57 6.45
C GLU A 87 -8.64 0.31 7.71
N GLY A 88 -8.33 -0.27 8.86
CA GLY A 88 -8.16 0.48 10.11
C GLY A 88 -6.92 1.39 10.16
N LEU A 89 -6.01 1.34 9.19
CA LEU A 89 -4.89 2.29 9.12
C LEU A 89 -5.39 3.71 8.82
N PRO A 90 -4.78 4.77 9.38
CA PRO A 90 -5.24 6.14 9.17
C PRO A 90 -5.34 6.50 7.69
N ASP A 91 -6.48 7.09 7.32
CA ASP A 91 -6.78 7.54 5.96
C ASP A 91 -6.52 9.06 5.87
N PRO A 92 -5.63 9.53 4.97
CA PRO A 92 -5.35 10.96 4.80
C PRO A 92 -6.57 11.77 4.35
N ASP A 93 -7.58 11.12 3.76
CA ASP A 93 -8.85 11.73 3.36
C ASP A 93 -9.72 12.09 4.57
N THR A 94 -9.59 11.33 5.67
CA THR A 94 -10.39 11.57 6.88
C THR A 94 -9.80 12.67 7.75
N ASP A 95 -8.51 12.58 8.06
CA ASP A 95 -7.78 13.57 8.86
C ASP A 95 -6.27 13.44 8.59
N ILE A 96 -5.71 14.41 7.85
CA ILE A 96 -4.29 14.45 7.51
C ILE A 96 -3.39 14.67 8.75
N ASP A 97 -3.87 15.39 9.76
CA ASP A 97 -3.12 15.64 10.99
C ASP A 97 -3.06 14.39 11.87
N GLU A 98 -4.16 13.63 11.95
CA GLU A 98 -4.18 12.33 12.61
C GLU A 98 -3.24 11.34 11.89
N CYS A 99 -3.30 11.30 10.56
CA CYS A 99 -2.39 10.50 9.74
C CYS A 99 -0.92 10.87 10.01
N PHE A 100 -0.59 12.17 9.98
CA PHE A 100 0.75 12.68 10.30
C PHE A 100 1.20 12.23 11.70
N LYS A 101 0.39 12.47 12.73
CA LYS A 101 0.71 12.12 14.12
C LYS A 101 0.94 10.62 14.27
N PHE A 102 0.10 9.80 13.65
CA PHE A 102 0.29 8.35 13.63
C PHE A 102 1.64 7.98 13.02
N LEU A 103 1.95 8.47 11.82
CA LEU A 103 3.19 8.12 11.11
C LEU A 103 4.46 8.56 11.88
N VAL A 104 4.46 9.75 12.46
CA VAL A 104 5.59 10.23 13.28
C VAL A 104 5.76 9.38 14.54
N ASN A 105 4.68 9.06 15.24
CA ASN A 105 4.72 8.20 16.44
C ASN A 105 5.19 6.78 16.09
N MET A 106 4.79 6.24 14.94
CA MET A 106 5.25 4.93 14.48
C MET A 106 6.73 4.95 14.10
N SER A 107 7.20 6.00 13.42
CA SER A 107 8.62 6.15 13.08
C SER A 107 9.50 6.38 14.31
N ASP A 108 8.98 7.00 15.38
CA ASP A 108 9.68 7.11 16.67
C ASP A 108 9.97 5.73 17.27
N ARG A 109 8.97 4.85 17.25
CA ARG A 109 9.07 3.51 17.86
C ARG A 109 9.86 2.52 17.01
N LEU A 110 9.67 2.59 15.69
CA LEU A 110 10.15 1.56 14.75
C LEU A 110 11.29 2.05 13.83
N GLY A 111 11.67 3.32 13.91
CA GLY A 111 12.73 3.92 13.10
C GLY A 111 12.29 4.25 11.68
N HIS A 112 12.54 3.35 10.73
CA HIS A 112 12.30 3.59 9.29
C HIS A 112 10.92 3.09 8.86
N LEU A 113 10.09 4.03 8.44
CA LEU A 113 8.70 3.85 8.06
C LEU A 113 8.44 4.35 6.64
N GLN A 114 7.66 3.59 5.89
CA GLN A 114 7.08 4.03 4.61
C GLN A 114 5.58 3.79 4.66
N TYR A 115 4.81 4.70 4.13
CA TYR A 115 3.35 4.65 4.10
C TYR A 115 2.87 4.93 2.69
N PHE A 116 1.82 4.23 2.29
CA PHE A 116 1.21 4.36 0.99
C PHE A 116 -0.30 4.24 1.11
N HIS A 117 -0.99 5.06 0.33
CA HIS A 117 -2.45 5.09 0.24
C HIS A 117 -2.85 5.28 -1.22
N GLY A 118 -3.82 4.51 -1.70
CA GLY A 118 -4.35 4.62 -3.05
C GLY A 118 -5.83 4.25 -3.12
N ASN A 119 -6.69 5.26 -3.26
CA ASN A 119 -8.11 5.11 -3.54
C ASN A 119 -8.37 5.31 -5.03
N GLN A 120 -8.57 4.22 -5.77
CA GLN A 120 -8.82 4.28 -7.21
C GLN A 120 -10.13 4.99 -7.58
N ALA A 121 -11.16 4.91 -6.73
CA ALA A 121 -12.47 5.48 -7.02
C ALA A 121 -12.46 7.02 -7.00
N LEU A 122 -11.68 7.61 -6.08
CA LEU A 122 -11.57 9.06 -5.91
C LEU A 122 -10.27 9.63 -6.49
N GLY A 123 -9.32 8.77 -6.86
CA GLY A 123 -7.97 9.20 -7.20
C GLY A 123 -7.15 9.70 -6.01
N HIS A 124 -7.64 9.59 -4.78
CA HIS A 124 -6.90 10.02 -3.58
C HIS A 124 -5.70 9.10 -3.37
N HIS A 125 -4.54 9.69 -3.08
CA HIS A 125 -3.33 8.92 -2.91
C HIS A 125 -2.31 9.63 -2.03
N ALA A 126 -1.46 8.84 -1.38
CA ALA A 126 -0.35 9.35 -0.61
C ALA A 126 0.84 8.40 -0.64
N TRP A 127 2.03 8.97 -0.50
CA TRP A 127 3.26 8.24 -0.22
C TRP A 127 4.11 9.04 0.76
N VAL A 128 4.57 8.38 1.81
CA VAL A 128 5.35 9.02 2.87
C VAL A 128 6.51 8.12 3.25
N LYS A 129 7.66 8.73 3.50
CA LYS A 129 8.88 8.09 3.97
C LYS A 129 9.40 8.86 5.17
N LEU A 130 9.48 8.18 6.31
CA LEU A 130 10.06 8.71 7.54
C LEU A 130 11.25 7.85 7.96
N ILE A 131 12.27 8.51 8.51
CA ILE A 131 13.42 7.87 9.13
C ILE A 131 13.64 8.57 10.46
N GLU A 132 13.54 7.83 11.56
CA GLU A 132 13.82 8.35 12.92
C GLU A 132 13.03 9.65 13.22
N ARG A 133 11.71 9.61 12.99
CA ARG A 133 10.76 10.74 13.13
C ARG A 133 10.91 11.86 12.11
N GLN A 134 11.96 11.85 11.29
CA GLN A 134 12.17 12.86 10.26
C GLN A 134 11.42 12.50 8.98
N VAL A 135 10.63 13.43 8.48
CA VAL A 135 9.95 13.31 7.20
C VAL A 135 10.98 13.52 6.09
N VAL A 136 11.40 12.43 5.45
CA VAL A 136 12.33 12.47 4.32
C VAL A 136 11.59 12.93 3.05
N ARG A 137 10.39 12.39 2.86
CA ARG A 137 9.47 12.74 1.78
C ARG A 137 8.05 12.45 2.22
N ALA A 138 7.13 13.37 2.00
CA ALA A 138 5.70 13.15 2.16
C ALA A 138 4.94 13.79 1.03
N TYR A 139 3.96 13.08 0.50
CA TYR A 139 2.99 13.62 -0.42
C TYR A 139 1.62 12.98 -0.15
N ALA A 140 0.57 13.80 -0.11
CA ALA A 140 -0.82 13.37 -0.02
C ALA A 140 -1.71 14.27 -0.90
N TRP A 141 -2.52 13.62 -1.73
CA TRP A 141 -3.52 14.20 -2.60
C TRP A 141 -4.91 13.68 -2.23
N VAL A 142 -5.81 14.57 -1.86
CA VAL A 142 -7.20 14.27 -1.42
C VAL A 142 -8.20 15.16 -2.16
N GLY A 143 -8.00 15.30 -3.47
CA GLY A 143 -8.67 16.31 -4.31
C GLY A 143 -7.88 17.62 -4.40
N GLU A 144 -7.03 17.87 -3.41
CA GLU A 144 -5.98 18.90 -3.41
C GLU A 144 -4.73 18.40 -2.70
N THR A 145 -3.62 19.13 -2.81
CA THR A 145 -2.37 18.84 -2.11
C THR A 145 -2.53 19.12 -0.60
N ALA A 146 -2.85 18.09 0.18
CA ALA A 146 -2.99 18.20 1.64
C ALA A 146 -1.65 18.12 2.38
N TRP A 147 -0.67 17.39 1.83
CA TRP A 147 0.67 17.31 2.40
C TRP A 147 1.70 17.18 1.29
N ASN A 148 2.72 18.04 1.28
CA ASN A 148 3.85 17.98 0.37
C ASN A 148 5.11 18.50 1.08
N GLN A 149 5.99 17.57 1.46
CA GLN A 149 7.19 17.88 2.24
C GLN A 149 8.39 17.07 1.77
N GLY A 150 9.58 17.67 1.80
CA GLY A 150 10.82 17.04 1.37
C GLY A 150 11.00 17.04 -0.15
N SER A 151 12.23 16.82 -0.61
CA SER A 151 12.58 16.91 -2.04
C SER A 151 12.09 15.69 -2.82
N ILE A 152 11.65 15.90 -4.07
CA ILE A 152 11.28 14.83 -4.99
C ILE A 152 12.42 13.80 -5.10
N THR A 153 12.09 12.55 -4.81
CA THR A 153 13.02 11.43 -4.78
C THR A 153 13.33 10.92 -6.18
N ILE A 154 14.47 10.25 -6.34
CA ILE A 154 14.83 9.55 -7.58
C ILE A 154 13.79 8.47 -7.91
N ALA A 155 13.18 7.86 -6.89
CA ALA A 155 12.17 6.84 -7.05
C ALA A 155 10.88 7.41 -7.66
N GLU A 156 10.42 8.58 -7.21
CA GLU A 156 9.28 9.30 -7.81
C GLU A 156 9.58 9.58 -9.30
N LYS A 157 10.78 10.09 -9.62
CA LYS A 157 11.17 10.32 -11.02
C LYS A 157 11.16 9.04 -11.87
N LYS A 158 11.69 7.94 -11.33
CA LYS A 158 11.79 6.65 -12.05
C LYS A 158 10.44 5.94 -12.24
N SER A 159 9.53 6.07 -11.27
CA SER A 159 8.15 5.59 -11.38
C SER A 159 7.26 6.57 -12.15
N GLY A 160 7.80 7.74 -12.49
CA GLY A 160 7.11 8.82 -13.18
C GLY A 160 6.05 9.50 -12.31
N MET A 161 6.08 9.37 -10.99
CA MET A 161 5.14 10.02 -10.07
C MET A 161 5.23 11.54 -10.21
N ARG A 162 4.08 12.22 -10.15
CA ARG A 162 4.01 13.68 -10.15
C ARG A 162 3.30 14.15 -8.89
N ALA A 163 3.98 14.98 -8.10
CA ALA A 163 3.37 15.69 -6.98
C ALA A 163 2.98 17.09 -7.47
N PHE A 164 1.71 17.45 -7.31
CA PHE A 164 1.24 18.80 -7.50
C PHE A 164 1.72 19.69 -6.35
N ASP A 165 1.99 20.96 -6.62
CA ASP A 165 2.31 21.91 -5.55
C ASP A 165 1.05 22.34 -4.80
N TYR A 166 1.22 23.05 -3.68
CA TYR A 166 0.12 23.68 -2.99
C TYR A 166 -0.50 24.77 -3.87
N PHE A 167 -1.83 24.75 -3.96
CA PHE A 167 -2.60 25.74 -4.73
C PHE A 167 -2.25 25.79 -6.24
N GLU A 168 -1.70 24.71 -6.82
CA GLU A 168 -1.48 24.62 -8.26
C GLU A 168 -2.85 24.71 -8.99
N GLU A 169 -3.02 25.74 -9.83
CA GLU A 169 -4.28 25.96 -10.55
C GLU A 169 -4.51 24.87 -11.61
N ASP A 170 -5.78 24.41 -11.72
CA ASP A 170 -6.25 23.48 -12.73
C ASP A 170 -6.22 24.11 -14.13
N SER A 171 -5.03 24.19 -14.73
CA SER A 171 -4.89 24.68 -16.11
C SER A 171 -5.49 23.73 -17.15
N ASP A 172 -5.56 22.42 -16.84
CA ASP A 172 -6.23 21.41 -17.66
C ASP A 172 -6.70 20.23 -16.78
N SER A 173 -8.01 20.19 -16.50
CA SER A 173 -8.63 19.14 -15.67
C SER A 173 -8.47 17.74 -16.26
N TYR A 174 -8.30 17.62 -17.58
CA TYR A 174 -8.08 16.33 -18.23
C TYR A 174 -6.68 15.77 -17.90
N ILE A 175 -5.65 16.60 -18.07
CA ILE A 175 -4.26 16.18 -17.79
C ILE A 175 -4.08 15.87 -16.31
N ASN A 176 -4.79 16.59 -15.44
CA ASN A 176 -4.73 16.37 -14.00
C ASN A 176 -5.36 15.05 -13.58
N TRP A 177 -6.54 14.66 -14.09
CA TRP A 177 -7.10 13.34 -13.75
C TRP A 177 -6.21 12.19 -14.25
N GLU A 178 -5.60 12.32 -15.44
CA GLU A 178 -4.74 11.26 -15.97
C GLU A 178 -3.49 11.08 -15.12
N THR A 179 -2.92 12.19 -14.67
CA THR A 179 -1.80 12.22 -13.72
C THR A 179 -2.19 11.56 -12.40
N VAL A 180 -3.33 11.94 -11.82
CA VAL A 180 -3.84 11.39 -10.55
C VAL A 180 -4.07 9.88 -10.67
N ARG A 181 -4.73 9.42 -11.74
CA ARG A 181 -4.93 7.98 -12.01
C ARG A 181 -3.58 7.25 -12.10
N ARG A 182 -2.63 7.81 -12.84
CA ARG A 182 -1.31 7.22 -13.00
C ARG A 182 -0.55 7.12 -11.68
N ASN A 183 -0.62 8.13 -10.83
CA ASN A 183 -0.01 8.07 -9.50
C ASN A 183 -0.53 6.87 -8.69
N VAL A 184 -1.86 6.67 -8.63
CA VAL A 184 -2.47 5.53 -7.93
C VAL A 184 -1.98 4.19 -8.51
N GLU A 185 -1.92 4.07 -9.84
CA GLU A 185 -1.47 2.85 -10.52
C GLU A 185 0.01 2.54 -10.27
N GLN A 186 0.85 3.56 -10.11
CA GLN A 186 2.30 3.46 -9.94
C GLN A 186 2.76 3.31 -8.48
N LEU A 187 1.86 3.39 -7.49
CA LEU A 187 2.21 3.23 -6.07
C LEU A 187 2.98 1.93 -5.76
N PRO A 188 2.62 0.74 -6.29
CA PRO A 188 3.39 -0.48 -6.04
C PRO A 188 4.80 -0.41 -6.63
N LEU A 189 4.96 0.23 -7.80
CA LEU A 189 6.28 0.44 -8.41
C LEU A 189 7.12 1.37 -7.54
N LEU A 190 6.56 2.48 -7.06
CA LEU A 190 7.23 3.39 -6.13
C LEU A 190 7.68 2.64 -4.86
N ALA A 191 6.77 1.86 -4.26
CA ALA A 191 7.06 1.05 -3.07
C ALA A 191 8.20 0.04 -3.33
N SER A 192 8.21 -0.62 -4.49
CA SER A 192 9.26 -1.57 -4.87
C SER A 192 10.65 -0.91 -4.99
N ILE A 193 10.72 0.34 -5.44
CA ILE A 193 11.98 1.09 -5.57
C ILE A 193 12.46 1.55 -4.17
N TRP A 194 11.55 1.86 -3.26
CA TRP A 194 11.89 2.28 -1.90
C TRP A 194 12.23 1.13 -0.96
N SER A 195 11.57 -0.02 -1.08
CA SER A 195 11.73 -1.16 -0.17
C SER A 195 11.22 -2.48 -0.73
N ILE A 196 9.89 -2.63 -0.84
CA ILE A 196 9.19 -3.87 -1.17
C ILE A 196 7.87 -3.56 -1.88
N ASP A 197 7.53 -4.38 -2.86
CA ASP A 197 6.21 -4.36 -3.51
C ASP A 197 5.19 -5.10 -2.62
N PRO A 198 4.10 -4.46 -2.16
CA PRO A 198 3.08 -5.11 -1.34
C PRO A 198 2.39 -6.28 -2.05
N VAL A 199 2.36 -6.30 -3.39
CA VAL A 199 1.75 -7.39 -4.18
C VAL A 199 2.47 -8.71 -3.96
N VAL A 200 3.77 -8.69 -3.65
CA VAL A 200 4.55 -9.91 -3.37
C VAL A 200 3.95 -10.70 -2.20
N LEU A 201 3.28 -10.04 -1.25
CA LEU A 201 2.67 -10.71 -0.10
C LEU A 201 1.28 -11.31 -0.37
N LEU A 202 0.67 -10.93 -1.49
CA LEU A 202 -0.60 -11.49 -1.96
C LEU A 202 -0.39 -12.79 -2.77
N ASP A 203 0.87 -13.10 -3.13
CA ASP A 203 1.18 -14.34 -3.83
C ASP A 203 1.22 -15.53 -2.86
N VAL A 204 0.12 -16.29 -2.87
CA VAL A 204 -0.10 -17.50 -2.06
C VAL A 204 0.93 -18.60 -2.33
N SER A 205 1.68 -18.52 -3.44
CA SER A 205 2.73 -19.49 -3.76
C SER A 205 4.02 -19.28 -2.95
N ILE A 206 4.19 -18.11 -2.32
CA ILE A 206 5.36 -17.82 -1.50
C ILE A 206 5.18 -18.47 -0.13
N ARG A 207 6.01 -19.47 0.17
CA ARG A 207 6.13 -20.06 1.52
C ARG A 207 6.80 -19.08 2.46
N VAL A 208 6.04 -18.15 3.03
CA VAL A 208 6.55 -17.24 4.06
C VAL A 208 6.27 -17.82 5.46
N LYS A 209 7.07 -17.40 6.45
CA LYS A 209 6.74 -17.63 7.87
C LYS A 209 5.33 -17.08 8.18
N PRO A 210 4.60 -17.62 9.16
CA PRO A 210 3.32 -17.02 9.54
C PRO A 210 3.49 -15.56 9.96
N GLY A 211 2.54 -14.72 9.54
CA GLY A 211 2.39 -13.33 10.00
C GLY A 211 1.52 -13.23 11.24
N TRP A 212 1.10 -12.01 11.55
CA TRP A 212 0.19 -11.71 12.66
C TRP A 212 -1.08 -11.05 12.13
N ILE A 213 -2.18 -11.30 12.82
CA ILE A 213 -3.44 -10.60 12.63
C ILE A 213 -3.90 -10.08 13.98
N GLY A 214 -4.46 -8.88 14.00
CA GLY A 214 -4.97 -8.26 15.22
C GLY A 214 -5.91 -7.12 14.89
N ARG A 215 -6.52 -6.51 15.91
CA ARG A 215 -7.43 -5.38 15.75
C ARG A 215 -6.81 -4.12 16.32
N LEU A 216 -7.02 -2.98 15.68
CA LEU A 216 -6.73 -1.70 16.34
C LEU A 216 -7.70 -1.50 17.50
N SER A 217 -7.19 -0.99 18.63
CA SER A 217 -8.08 -0.54 19.71
C SER A 217 -8.91 0.63 19.19
N VAL A 218 -10.18 0.37 18.86
CA VAL A 218 -11.13 1.42 18.51
C VAL A 218 -11.21 2.36 19.72
N LYS A 219 -10.62 3.55 19.61
CA LYS A 219 -11.03 4.66 20.47
C LYS A 219 -12.50 4.87 20.14
N ARG A 220 -13.40 4.44 21.02
CA ARG A 220 -14.82 4.78 20.95
C ARG A 220 -14.92 6.30 20.88
N THR A 221 -15.04 6.86 19.69
CA THR A 221 -15.45 8.23 19.49
C THR A 221 -16.87 8.29 20.05
N LYS A 222 -17.03 8.86 21.24
CA LYS A 222 -18.35 9.22 21.74
C LYS A 222 -18.94 10.18 20.72
N LYS A 223 -19.86 9.67 19.89
CA LYS A 223 -20.88 10.52 19.26
C LYS A 223 -21.66 11.15 20.40
N ASN A 224 -21.41 12.43 20.65
CA ASN A 224 -22.36 13.31 21.33
C ASN A 224 -23.33 13.85 20.29
#